data_AF-W5SU68-F1
#
_entry.id   AF-W5SU68-F1
#
_cell.length_a   1.000
_cell.length_b   1.000
_cell.length_c   1.000
_cell.angle_alpha   90.00
_cell.angle_beta   90.00
_cell.angle_gamma   90.00
#
_symmetry.space_group_name_H-M   'P 1'
#
loop_
_entity.id
_entity.type
_entity.pdbx_description
1 polymer ?
#
loop_
_entity_poly.entity_id
_entity_poly.type
_entity_poly.pdbx_seq_one_letter_code
_entity_poly.pdbx_strand_id
1 'polypeptide(L)'
;MRVNSFFTGDDVDLIRTNPLHFGMSFASVDFKHEAKAETFKDLFLNLISDVNKSQLNVYKMSQQAILHPNSIDVHDITIAMAKANMNLNITKAIVERGIRAYQDIINIR
;
A
#
# COMPACT_ATOMS: atom_id res chain seq x y z
N MET A 1 39.81 -15.94 -42.90
CA MET A 1 38.75 -15.08 -42.32
C MET A 1 38.56 -15.48 -40.87
N ARG A 2 39.05 -14.67 -39.92
CA ARG A 2 38.81 -14.83 -38.49
C ARG A 2 38.45 -13.46 -37.94
N VAL A 3 37.18 -13.30 -37.58
CA VAL A 3 36.64 -12.07 -37.01
C VAL A 3 36.74 -12.25 -35.50
N ASN A 4 37.68 -11.56 -34.86
CA ASN A 4 37.70 -11.46 -33.41
C ASN A 4 36.86 -10.24 -33.05
N SER A 5 35.70 -10.48 -32.44
CA SER A 5 34.85 -9.43 -31.89
C SER A 5 35.53 -8.82 -30.67
N PHE A 6 35.94 -7.56 -30.77
CA PHE A 6 36.31 -6.73 -29.62
C PHE A 6 35.02 -6.20 -28.99
N PHE A 7 34.50 -6.90 -27.98
CA PHE A 7 33.55 -6.30 -27.05
C PHE A 7 34.33 -5.96 -25.78
N THR A 8 34.96 -4.79 -25.79
CA THR A 8 35.39 -4.13 -24.56
C THR A 8 34.11 -3.66 -23.86
N GLY A 9 33.86 -4.12 -22.65
CA GLY A 9 32.80 -3.54 -21.83
C GLY A 9 33.18 -2.09 -21.52
N ASP A 10 32.37 -1.14 -21.95
CA ASP A 10 32.52 0.26 -21.54
C ASP A 10 32.08 0.35 -20.08
N ASP A 11 33.06 0.59 -19.19
CA ASP A 11 32.77 1.02 -17.83
C ASP A 11 32.43 2.52 -17.87
N VAL A 12 31.17 2.85 -17.60
CA VAL A 12 30.66 4.22 -17.67
C VAL A 12 30.65 4.81 -16.27
N ASP A 13 31.72 5.52 -15.93
CA ASP A 13 31.80 6.28 -14.69
C ASP A 13 30.88 7.51 -14.75
N LEU A 14 29.85 7.52 -13.90
CA LEU A 14 28.93 8.65 -13.77
C LEU A 14 29.56 9.71 -12.85
N ILE A 15 30.13 10.76 -13.44
CA ILE A 15 30.68 11.90 -12.71
C ILE A 15 29.52 12.82 -12.29
N ARG A 16 29.37 13.07 -10.98
CA ARG A 16 28.37 14.02 -10.46
C ARG A 16 28.74 15.45 -10.86
N THR A 17 27.91 16.07 -11.69
CA THR A 17 28.08 17.46 -12.15
C THR A 17 27.45 18.50 -11.22
N ASN A 18 26.47 18.12 -10.38
CA ASN A 18 25.78 19.03 -9.47
C ASN A 18 25.84 18.54 -8.00
N PRO A 19 26.24 19.40 -7.04
CA PRO A 19 26.29 19.07 -5.63
C PRO A 19 24.92 18.86 -4.96
N LEU A 20 23.79 19.08 -5.63
CA LEU A 20 22.45 18.73 -5.13
C LEU A 20 21.90 17.42 -5.71
N HIS A 21 22.62 16.80 -6.65
CA HIS A 21 22.24 15.50 -7.19
C HIS A 21 22.53 14.39 -6.18
N PHE A 22 21.64 13.40 -6.12
CA PHE A 22 21.74 12.25 -5.22
C PHE A 22 23.03 11.45 -5.49
N GLY A 23 24.10 11.77 -4.78
CA GLY A 23 25.22 10.87 -4.56
C GLY A 23 24.79 9.83 -3.54
N MET A 24 23.88 8.94 -3.92
CA MET A 24 23.57 7.78 -3.08
C MET A 24 24.82 6.89 -3.08
N SER A 25 25.59 6.98 -2.01
CA SER A 25 26.54 5.94 -1.66
C SER A 25 25.72 4.70 -1.35
N PHE A 26 25.67 3.74 -2.28
CA PHE A 26 25.01 2.45 -2.07
C PHE A 26 25.60 1.66 -0.89
N ALA A 27 26.71 2.11 -0.32
CA ALA A 27 27.32 1.53 0.88
C ALA A 27 26.54 1.80 2.17
N SER A 28 25.58 2.73 2.20
CA SER A 28 24.75 3.03 3.39
C SER A 28 23.29 2.61 3.25
N VAL A 29 22.91 1.93 2.17
CA VAL A 29 21.58 1.31 2.07
C VAL A 29 21.66 -0.02 2.81
N ASP A 30 21.30 0.01 4.10
CA ASP A 30 21.10 -1.19 4.88
C ASP A 30 19.88 -1.95 4.33
N PHE A 31 20.13 -2.93 3.45
CA PHE A 31 19.11 -3.85 2.98
C PHE A 31 18.65 -4.83 4.06
N LYS A 32 19.11 -4.69 5.31
CA LYS A 32 18.59 -5.47 6.44
C LYS A 32 17.33 -4.82 7.01
N HIS A 33 16.23 -5.01 6.30
CA HIS A 33 14.96 -5.34 6.92
C HIS A 33 14.19 -6.17 5.90
N GLU A 34 14.53 -7.46 5.82
CA GLU A 34 13.57 -8.44 5.32
C GLU A 34 12.48 -8.54 6.40
N ALA A 35 11.59 -7.54 6.42
CA ALA A 35 10.37 -7.59 7.20
C ALA A 35 9.68 -8.87 6.75
N LYS A 36 9.51 -9.83 7.68
CA LYS A 36 8.82 -11.10 7.41
C LYS A 36 7.61 -10.79 6.53
N ALA A 37 7.59 -11.38 5.34
CA ALA A 37 6.47 -11.18 4.42
C ALA A 37 5.18 -11.51 5.17
N GLU A 38 4.29 -10.52 5.30
CA GLU A 38 3.03 -10.71 6.01
C GLU A 38 2.22 -11.78 5.26
N THR A 39 1.64 -12.72 6.01
CA THR A 39 0.79 -13.74 5.39
C THR A 39 -0.49 -13.06 4.89
N PHE A 40 -1.11 -13.59 3.83
CA PHE A 40 -2.44 -13.16 3.40
C PHE A 40 -3.45 -13.09 4.55
N LYS A 41 -3.41 -14.07 5.48
CA LYS A 41 -4.23 -14.06 6.70
C LYS A 41 -4.03 -12.79 7.53
N ASP A 42 -2.79 -12.42 7.77
CA ASP A 42 -2.44 -11.28 8.62
C ASP A 42 -2.87 -9.99 7.94
N LEU A 43 -2.59 -9.85 6.64
CA LEU A 43 -3.08 -8.75 5.80
C LEU A 43 -4.61 -8.62 5.82
N PHE A 44 -5.31 -9.74 5.71
CA PHE A 44 -6.77 -9.77 5.71
C PHE A 44 -7.37 -9.37 7.07
N LEU A 45 -6.80 -9.87 8.17
CA LEU A 45 -7.22 -9.48 9.52
C LEU A 45 -6.93 -8.01 9.80
N ASN A 46 -5.78 -7.52 9.35
CA ASN A 46 -5.41 -6.10 9.43
C ASN A 46 -6.42 -5.25 8.63
N LEU A 47 -6.77 -5.66 7.41
CA LEU A 47 -7.74 -4.96 6.57
C LEU A 47 -9.10 -4.85 7.26
N ILE A 48 -9.62 -5.93 7.85
CA ILE A 48 -10.88 -5.91 8.61
C ILE A 48 -10.79 -4.92 9.78
N SER A 49 -9.67 -4.96 10.52
CA SER A 49 -9.44 -4.03 11.64
C SER A 49 -9.43 -2.58 11.16
N ASP A 50 -8.79 -2.31 10.02
CA ASP A 50 -8.66 -0.96 9.48
C ASP A 50 -9.97 -0.42 8.91
N VAL A 51 -10.80 -1.28 8.31
CA VAL A 51 -12.18 -0.95 7.95
C VAL A 51 -12.96 -0.53 9.19
N ASN A 52 -12.90 -1.32 10.26
CA ASN A 52 -13.59 -1.00 11.51
C ASN A 52 -13.11 0.34 12.10
N LYS A 53 -11.79 0.57 12.16
CA LYS A 53 -11.21 1.85 12.59
C LYS A 53 -11.70 3.01 11.72
N SER A 54 -11.76 2.83 10.40
CA SER A 54 -12.22 3.86 9.47
C SER A 54 -13.68 4.22 9.70
N GLN A 55 -14.54 3.23 9.95
CA GLN A 55 -15.96 3.43 10.26
C GLN A 55 -16.14 4.13 11.62
N LEU A 56 -15.40 3.70 12.65
CA LEU A 56 -15.40 4.34 13.96
C LEU A 56 -14.90 5.79 13.89
N ASN A 57 -13.92 6.09 13.04
CA ASN A 57 -13.42 7.44 12.85
C ASN A 57 -14.50 8.35 12.26
N VAL A 58 -15.19 7.91 11.20
CA VAL A 58 -16.31 8.64 10.61
C VAL A 58 -17.39 8.93 11.66
N TYR A 59 -17.75 7.93 12.47
CA TYR A 59 -18.71 8.10 13.55
C TYR A 59 -18.27 9.18 14.56
N LYS A 60 -17.02 9.12 15.02
CA LYS A 60 -16.46 10.11 15.97
C LYS A 60 -16.43 11.51 15.38
N MET A 61 -15.97 11.67 14.14
CA MET A 61 -15.92 12.96 13.46
C MET A 61 -17.33 13.53 13.24
N SER A 62 -18.31 12.67 12.93
CA SER A 62 -19.70 13.08 12.78
C SER A 62 -20.29 13.56 14.11
N GLN A 63 -20.03 12.85 15.20
CA GLN A 63 -20.44 13.26 16.55
C GLN A 63 -19.80 14.59 16.95
N GLN A 64 -18.50 14.74 16.71
CA GLN A 64 -17.79 15.95 17.07
C GLN A 64 -18.20 17.15 16.21
N ALA A 65 -18.61 16.97 14.94
CA ALA A 65 -19.21 18.05 14.15
C ALA A 65 -20.57 18.51 14.68
N ILE A 66 -21.37 17.60 15.24
CA ILE A 66 -22.66 17.96 15.87
C ILE A 66 -22.42 18.72 17.18
N LEU A 67 -21.50 18.25 18.02
CA LEU A 67 -21.25 18.81 19.35
C LEU A 67 -20.39 20.09 19.31
N HIS A 68 -19.44 20.16 18.36
CA HIS A 68 -18.46 21.22 18.23
C HIS A 68 -18.23 21.58 16.75
N PRO A 69 -19.20 22.26 16.10
CA PRO A 69 -19.18 22.50 14.65
C PRO A 69 -17.98 23.32 14.16
N ASN A 70 -17.35 24.14 15.02
CA ASN A 70 -16.19 24.94 14.66
C ASN A 70 -14.85 24.18 14.80
N SER A 71 -14.87 22.94 15.28
CA SER A 71 -13.65 22.16 15.58
C SER A 71 -13.25 21.19 14.46
N ILE A 72 -14.13 20.91 13.50
CA ILE A 72 -13.92 19.96 12.40
C ILE A 72 -14.45 20.56 11.10
N ASP A 73 -13.70 20.39 10.01
CA ASP A 73 -14.16 20.73 8.66
C ASP A 73 -15.13 19.64 8.14
N VAL A 74 -16.27 20.08 7.60
CA VAL A 74 -17.27 19.20 6.95
C VAL A 74 -16.69 18.43 5.77
N HIS A 75 -15.67 18.96 5.10
CA HIS A 75 -14.97 18.29 4.01
C HIS A 75 -14.18 17.08 4.50
N ASP A 76 -13.52 17.18 5.65
CA ASP A 76 -12.75 16.07 6.23
C ASP A 76 -13.66 14.90 6.61
N ILE A 77 -14.87 15.18 7.09
CA ILE A 77 -15.89 14.14 7.35
C ILE A 77 -16.28 13.46 6.05
N THR A 78 -16.52 14.24 5.00
CA THR A 78 -16.90 13.70 3.69
C THR A 78 -15.80 12.84 3.09
N ILE A 79 -14.54 13.28 3.18
CA ILE A 79 -13.37 12.50 2.77
C ILE A 79 -13.28 11.21 3.59
N ALA A 80 -13.42 11.31 4.92
CA ALA A 80 -13.36 10.15 5.81
C ALA A 80 -14.49 9.15 5.48
N MET A 81 -15.70 9.64 5.20
CA MET A 81 -16.84 8.82 4.76
C MET A 81 -16.56 8.13 3.43
N ALA A 82 -16.03 8.85 2.44
CA ALA A 82 -15.66 8.28 1.15
C ALA A 82 -14.60 7.18 1.30
N LYS A 83 -13.56 7.44 2.10
CA LYS A 83 -12.50 6.46 2.40
C LYS A 83 -13.06 5.22 3.13
N ALA A 84 -13.93 5.43 4.12
CA ALA A 84 -14.52 4.33 4.88
C ALA A 84 -15.44 3.45 4.00
N ASN A 85 -16.22 4.06 3.11
CA ASN A 85 -17.05 3.36 2.14
C ASN A 85 -16.21 2.58 1.11
N MET A 86 -15.14 3.20 0.59
CA MET A 86 -14.21 2.54 -0.32
C MET A 86 -13.57 1.31 0.33
N ASN A 87 -13.06 1.46 1.56
CA ASN A 87 -12.45 0.37 2.32
C ASN A 87 -13.43 -0.80 2.55
N LEU A 88 -14.69 -0.49 2.91
CA LEU A 88 -15.74 -1.50 3.03
C LEU A 88 -15.98 -2.24 1.71
N ASN A 89 -16.11 -1.50 0.61
CA ASN A 89 -16.39 -2.09 -0.70
C ASN A 89 -15.27 -3.01 -1.19
N ILE A 90 -14.01 -2.60 -1.01
CA ILE A 90 -12.83 -3.42 -1.33
C ILE A 90 -12.84 -4.69 -0.49
N THR A 91 -13.05 -4.56 0.82
CA THR A 91 -13.07 -5.71 1.74
C THR A 91 -14.20 -6.69 1.39
N LYS A 92 -15.39 -6.18 1.08
CA LYS A 92 -16.51 -6.98 0.60
C LYS A 92 -16.14 -7.75 -0.68
N ALA A 93 -15.53 -7.08 -1.66
CA ALA A 93 -15.12 -7.73 -2.91
C ALA A 93 -14.11 -8.86 -2.67
N ILE A 94 -13.14 -8.66 -1.76
CA ILE A 94 -12.14 -9.67 -1.38
C ILE A 94 -12.83 -10.87 -0.72
N VAL A 95 -13.71 -10.63 0.26
CA VAL A 95 -14.45 -11.69 0.95
C VAL A 95 -15.28 -12.51 -0.02
N GLU A 96 -16.05 -11.85 -0.89
CA GLU A 96 -16.87 -12.55 -1.88
C GLU A 96 -16.01 -13.35 -2.86
N ARG A 97 -14.87 -12.80 -3.30
CA ARG A 97 -13.95 -13.52 -4.20
C ARG A 97 -13.34 -14.73 -3.50
N GLY A 98 -13.01 -14.62 -2.20
CA GLY A 98 -12.54 -15.73 -1.39
C GLY A 98 -13.58 -16.84 -1.24
N ILE A 99 -14.84 -16.48 -0.98
CA ILE A 99 -15.95 -17.45 -0.90
C ILE A 99 -16.17 -18.15 -2.25
N ARG A 100 -16.20 -17.40 -3.35
CA ARG A 100 -16.33 -17.96 -4.70
C ARG A 100 -15.18 -18.91 -5.03
N ALA A 101 -13.93 -18.50 -4.77
CA ALA A 101 -12.78 -19.36 -4.99
C ALA A 101 -12.86 -20.66 -4.17
N TYR A 102 -13.32 -20.60 -2.92
CA TYR A 102 -13.55 -21.80 -2.11
C TYR A 102 -14.63 -22.70 -2.72
N GLN A 103 -15.75 -22.12 -3.15
CA GLN A 103 -16.84 -22.85 -3.82
C GLN A 103 -16.37 -23.51 -5.12
N ASP A 104 -15.57 -22.81 -5.92
CA ASP A 104 -15.01 -23.34 -7.18
C ASP A 104 -14.09 -24.54 -6.92
N ILE A 105 -13.24 -24.47 -5.89
CA ILE A 105 -12.33 -25.56 -5.51
C ILE A 105 -13.11 -26.82 -5.08
N ILE A 106 -14.19 -26.66 -4.31
CA ILE A 106 -14.97 -27.82 -3.83
C ILE A 106 -15.89 -28.39 -4.93
N ASN A 107 -16.43 -27.55 -5.82
CA ASN A 107 -17.33 -27.96 -6.90
C ASN A 107 -16.59 -28.58 -8.10
N ILE A 108 -15.26 -28.41 -8.18
CA ILE A 108 -14.40 -29.07 -9.19
C ILE A 108 -14.27 -30.59 -8.95
N ARG A 109 -14.78 -31.09 -7.83
CA ARG A 109 -14.75 -32.50 -7.44
C ARG A 109 -16.07 -33.21 -7.72
#